data_AF-A0A978VGG4-F1
#
_entry.id   AF-A0A978VGG4-F1
#
_cell.length_a   1.000
_cell.length_b   1.000
_cell.length_c   1.000
_cell.angle_alpha   90.00
_cell.angle_beta   90.00
_cell.angle_gamma   90.00
#
_symmetry.space_group_name_H-M   'P 1'
#
loop_
_entity.id
_entity.type
_entity.pdbx_description
1 polymer ?
#
loop_
_entity_poly.entity_id
_entity_poly.type
_entity_poly.pdbx_seq_one_letter_code
_entity_poly.pdbx_strand_id
1 'polypeptide(L)'
;MGKYGRPIDDANLSGRERAQKALDEMGSIKEQAMRWVKYQKELSGNGVSTLCMIYNATGNDVNLVGRHDWAGLGFHGGFKHNPVDHYPKVIANGEIGVFLHVHEESKPTGSIGAVVYRGVNGTGDKYCDFMLAWYNSWNNTFNRAAYSEVREMDHYKDDGVWV
;
A
#
# COMPACT_ATOMS: atom_id res chain seq x y z
N MET A 1 5.73 -0.85 -9.01
CA MET A 1 5.37 0.19 -8.02
C MET A 1 5.76 1.58 -8.51
N GLY A 2 5.26 2.63 -7.87
CA GLY A 2 5.77 4.01 -7.99
C GLY A 2 5.78 4.72 -6.64
N LYS A 3 6.58 5.78 -6.50
CA LYS A 3 6.59 6.69 -5.33
C LYS A 3 6.50 8.15 -5.79
N TYR A 4 5.79 8.98 -5.03
CA TYR A 4 5.48 10.36 -5.38
C TYR A 4 5.55 11.28 -4.17
N GLY A 5 5.98 12.52 -4.39
CA GLY A 5 6.18 13.52 -3.34
C GLY A 5 7.65 13.78 -3.03
N ARG A 6 7.92 14.25 -1.81
CA ARG A 6 9.26 14.43 -1.25
C ARG A 6 9.21 13.98 0.21
N PRO A 7 10.28 13.39 0.76
CA PRO A 7 10.39 13.18 2.19
C PRO A 7 10.21 14.51 2.96
N ILE A 8 9.48 14.42 4.06
CA ILE A 8 9.37 15.45 5.10
C ILE A 8 10.10 14.85 6.30
N ASP A 9 11.40 15.15 6.38
CA ASP A 9 12.43 14.45 7.15
C ASP A 9 13.23 15.37 8.09
N ASP A 10 12.80 16.62 8.25
CA ASP A 10 13.48 17.64 9.06
C ASP A 10 13.80 17.13 10.48
N ALA A 11 15.09 17.07 10.79
CA ALA A 11 15.63 16.56 12.06
C ALA A 11 15.39 17.49 13.25
N ASN A 12 15.03 18.75 13.01
CA ASN A 12 14.68 19.71 14.07
C ASN A 12 13.25 19.53 14.58
N LEU A 13 12.41 18.80 13.83
CA LEU A 13 11.03 18.50 14.18
C LEU A 13 10.92 17.15 14.91
N SER A 14 9.95 17.03 15.81
CA SER A 14 9.53 15.73 16.32
C SER A 14 8.83 14.92 15.22
N GLY A 15 8.72 13.59 15.40
CA GLY A 15 7.92 12.74 14.51
C GLY A 15 6.47 13.23 14.40
N ARG A 16 5.87 13.74 15.48
CA ARG A 16 4.51 14.28 15.47
C ARG A 16 4.38 15.54 14.61
N GLU A 17 5.38 16.41 14.59
CA GLU A 17 5.38 17.61 13.75
C GLU A 17 5.63 17.26 12.27
N ARG A 18 6.53 16.30 11.99
CA ARG A 18 6.68 15.74 10.63
C ARG A 18 5.41 15.07 10.12
N ALA A 19 4.66 14.38 10.99
CA ALA A 19 3.38 13.78 10.68
C ALA A 19 2.30 14.83 10.35
N GLN A 20 2.17 15.88 11.18
CA GLN A 20 1.22 16.97 10.92
C GLN A 20 1.52 17.66 9.59
N LYS A 21 2.79 18.04 9.35
CA LYS A 21 3.21 18.68 8.11
C LYS A 21 2.93 17.83 6.87
N ALA A 22 3.05 16.49 6.97
CA ALA A 22 2.64 15.59 5.90
C ALA A 22 1.11 15.65 5.64
N LEU A 23 0.27 15.64 6.69
CA LEU A 23 -1.18 15.81 6.50
C LEU A 23 -1.53 17.13 5.80
N ASP A 24 -0.81 18.20 6.13
CA ASP A 24 -1.02 19.53 5.55
C ASP A 24 -0.59 19.59 4.06
N GLU A 25 0.49 18.89 3.66
CA GLU A 25 1.03 18.89 2.29
C GLU A 25 0.37 17.86 1.34
N MET A 26 -0.36 16.86 1.88
CA MET A 26 -0.89 15.68 1.17
C MET A 26 -1.55 15.96 -0.20
N GLY A 27 -2.35 17.03 -0.28
CA GLY A 27 -3.16 17.32 -1.47
C GLY A 27 -2.34 17.55 -2.75
N SER A 28 -1.13 18.10 -2.60
CA SER A 28 -0.28 18.58 -3.71
C SER A 28 0.21 17.48 -4.67
N ILE A 29 0.34 16.25 -4.18
CA ILE A 29 1.03 15.13 -4.88
C ILE A 29 0.08 14.01 -5.31
N LYS A 30 -1.15 14.00 -4.78
CA LYS A 30 -2.19 12.99 -5.02
C LYS A 30 -2.48 12.76 -6.50
N GLU A 31 -2.55 13.81 -7.30
CA GLU A 31 -2.81 13.67 -8.75
C GLU A 31 -1.71 12.90 -9.49
N GLN A 32 -0.44 13.13 -9.14
CA GLN A 32 0.70 12.54 -9.83
C GLN A 32 0.74 11.03 -9.60
N ALA A 33 0.52 10.62 -8.35
CA ALA A 33 0.34 9.22 -7.96
C ALA A 33 -0.88 8.58 -8.66
N MET A 34 -2.01 9.29 -8.70
CA MET A 34 -3.23 8.81 -9.38
C MET A 34 -3.06 8.67 -10.90
N ARG A 35 -2.27 9.52 -11.56
CA ARG A 35 -1.95 9.38 -13.00
C ARG A 35 -1.19 8.08 -13.28
N TRP A 36 -0.18 7.74 -12.47
CA TRP A 36 0.59 6.51 -12.65
C TRP A 36 -0.27 5.24 -12.50
N VAL A 37 -1.06 5.13 -11.44
CA VAL A 37 -1.84 3.91 -11.16
C VAL A 37 -3.02 3.73 -12.15
N LYS A 38 -3.56 4.82 -12.70
CA LYS A 38 -4.49 4.78 -13.84
C LYS A 38 -3.81 4.25 -15.11
N TYR A 39 -2.63 4.76 -15.45
CA TYR A 39 -1.86 4.27 -16.59
C TYR A 39 -1.48 2.78 -16.45
N GLN A 40 -1.14 2.30 -15.25
CA GLN A 40 -0.99 0.87 -15.02
C GLN A 40 -2.30 0.10 -15.23
N LYS A 41 -3.46 0.64 -14.84
CA LYS A 41 -4.76 0.00 -15.11
C LYS A 41 -5.02 -0.11 -16.62
N GLU A 42 -4.79 0.96 -17.37
CA GLU A 42 -4.91 0.97 -18.84
C GLU A 42 -4.05 -0.12 -19.48
N LEU A 43 -2.77 -0.24 -19.06
CA LEU A 43 -1.88 -1.32 -19.51
C LEU A 43 -2.32 -2.73 -19.08
N SER A 44 -3.01 -2.89 -17.93
CA SER A 44 -3.49 -4.20 -17.44
C SER A 44 -4.78 -4.68 -18.12
N GLY A 45 -5.44 -3.82 -18.89
CA GLY A 45 -6.66 -4.15 -19.63
C GLY A 45 -7.89 -4.46 -18.75
N ASN A 46 -8.76 -5.31 -19.30
CA ASN A 46 -10.08 -5.60 -18.74
C ASN A 46 -10.04 -6.59 -17.55
N GLY A 47 -11.11 -6.56 -16.76
CA GLY A 47 -11.28 -7.38 -15.55
C GLY A 47 -10.91 -6.67 -14.25
N VAL A 48 -10.96 -7.42 -13.15
CA VAL A 48 -10.96 -6.88 -11.78
C VAL A 48 -9.57 -6.44 -11.33
N SER A 49 -9.50 -5.30 -10.65
CA SER A 49 -8.24 -4.69 -10.20
C SER A 49 -8.46 -3.70 -9.08
N THR A 50 -7.55 -3.63 -8.12
CA THR A 50 -7.49 -2.61 -7.08
C THR A 50 -6.36 -1.63 -7.39
N LEU A 51 -6.69 -0.35 -7.53
CA LEU A 51 -5.73 0.74 -7.73
C LEU A 51 -5.33 1.26 -6.35
N CYS A 52 -4.17 0.85 -5.84
CA CYS A 52 -3.78 1.09 -4.46
C CYS A 52 -2.85 2.30 -4.33
N MET A 53 -3.13 3.13 -3.32
CA MET A 53 -2.40 4.35 -3.01
C MET A 53 -2.29 4.50 -1.49
N ILE A 54 -1.06 4.55 -0.99
CA ILE A 54 -0.75 4.64 0.45
C ILE A 54 -0.01 5.96 0.66
N TYR A 55 -0.53 6.83 1.52
CA TYR A 55 0.18 8.03 1.96
C TYR A 55 0.78 7.81 3.34
N ASN A 56 2.09 8.04 3.49
CA ASN A 56 2.72 7.98 4.80
C ASN A 56 2.74 9.37 5.44
N ALA A 57 1.93 9.54 6.48
CA ALA A 57 1.93 10.70 7.39
C ALA A 57 2.17 10.27 8.85
N THR A 58 3.01 9.25 9.07
CA THR A 58 3.33 8.74 10.42
C THR A 58 4.47 9.51 11.11
N GLY A 59 5.12 10.44 10.40
CA GLY A 59 6.24 11.23 10.91
C GLY A 59 7.62 10.61 10.69
N ASN A 60 7.69 9.35 10.28
CA ASN A 60 8.91 8.61 9.98
C ASN A 60 8.67 7.65 8.81
N ASP A 61 9.71 7.00 8.28
CA ASP A 61 9.58 6.07 7.16
C ASP A 61 8.87 4.76 7.56
N VAL A 62 8.08 4.20 6.62
CA VAL A 62 7.46 2.89 6.78
C VAL A 62 7.96 1.90 5.74
N ASN A 63 8.30 0.69 6.19
CA ASN A 63 9.03 -0.33 5.43
C ASN A 63 8.14 -1.55 5.21
N LEU A 64 8.07 -2.11 4.00
CA LEU A 64 7.29 -3.33 3.73
C LEU A 64 7.91 -4.54 4.45
N VAL A 65 7.16 -5.18 5.35
CA VAL A 65 7.61 -6.33 6.16
C VAL A 65 6.80 -7.61 5.92
N GLY A 66 5.59 -7.49 5.39
CA GLY A 66 4.71 -8.63 5.12
C GLY A 66 3.71 -8.32 4.01
N ARG A 67 3.13 -9.36 3.41
CA ARG A 67 2.08 -9.27 2.40
C ARG A 67 1.47 -10.65 2.13
N HIS A 68 0.21 -10.67 1.72
CA HIS A 68 -0.51 -11.88 1.33
C HIS A 68 -1.42 -11.60 0.14
N ASP A 69 -1.42 -12.44 -0.90
CA ASP A 69 -2.24 -12.24 -2.10
C ASP A 69 -3.22 -13.43 -2.22
N TRP A 70 -4.39 -13.33 -1.58
CA TRP A 70 -5.38 -14.42 -1.53
C TRP A 70 -5.99 -14.75 -2.91
N ALA A 71 -6.14 -13.75 -3.78
CA ALA A 71 -6.62 -13.94 -5.15
C ALA A 71 -6.17 -12.79 -6.05
N GLY A 72 -5.55 -13.10 -7.19
CA GLY A 72 -4.91 -12.11 -8.05
C GLY A 72 -3.42 -11.93 -7.73
N LEU A 73 -2.80 -10.89 -8.29
CA LEU A 73 -1.39 -10.57 -8.09
C LEU A 73 -1.07 -9.09 -8.34
N GLY A 74 0.14 -8.67 -7.97
CA GLY A 74 0.69 -7.38 -8.37
C GLY A 74 0.96 -7.26 -9.87
N PHE A 75 0.81 -6.05 -10.41
CA PHE A 75 1.07 -5.73 -11.83
C PHE A 75 2.07 -4.58 -11.98
N HIS A 76 2.91 -4.61 -13.01
CA HIS A 76 3.75 -3.47 -13.37
C HIS A 76 4.21 -3.49 -14.84
N GLY A 77 4.06 -2.36 -15.54
CA GLY A 77 4.76 -2.12 -16.82
C GLY A 77 4.36 -3.03 -17.98
N GLY A 78 3.14 -3.57 -17.96
CA GLY A 78 2.69 -4.61 -18.92
C GLY A 78 2.93 -6.04 -18.44
N PHE A 79 3.73 -6.23 -17.38
CA PHE A 79 4.09 -7.54 -16.87
C PHE A 79 3.29 -7.93 -15.62
N LYS A 80 2.82 -9.19 -15.65
CA LYS A 80 2.33 -9.98 -14.52
C LYS A 80 3.52 -10.81 -14.01
N HIS A 81 4.00 -10.52 -12.81
CA HIS A 81 5.32 -10.94 -12.33
C HIS A 81 5.27 -11.47 -10.88
N ASN A 82 6.40 -12.01 -10.42
CA ASN A 82 6.57 -12.63 -9.10
C ASN A 82 6.19 -11.66 -7.95
N PRO A 83 5.37 -12.05 -6.97
CA PRO A 83 4.94 -11.19 -5.85
C PRO A 83 6.06 -10.89 -4.82
N VAL A 84 7.07 -10.13 -5.26
CA VAL A 84 8.12 -9.52 -4.42
C VAL A 84 8.31 -8.03 -4.75
N ASP A 85 8.34 -7.65 -6.04
CA ASP A 85 8.76 -6.30 -6.48
C ASP A 85 7.61 -5.35 -6.89
N HIS A 86 6.35 -5.75 -6.66
CA HIS A 86 5.18 -4.94 -7.04
C HIS A 86 4.78 -3.88 -6.02
N TYR A 87 5.20 -4.03 -4.76
CA TYR A 87 4.79 -3.22 -3.61
C TYR A 87 5.92 -2.28 -3.15
N PRO A 88 5.65 -0.98 -2.87
CA PRO A 88 6.66 -0.04 -2.36
C PRO A 88 7.44 -0.59 -1.17
N LYS A 89 8.76 -0.79 -1.30
CA LYS A 89 9.57 -1.37 -0.23
C LYS A 89 9.79 -0.42 0.96
N VAL A 90 9.87 0.89 0.69
CA VAL A 90 9.92 1.95 1.70
C VAL A 90 9.10 3.15 1.21
N ILE A 91 8.18 3.65 2.03
CA ILE A 91 7.45 4.90 1.80
C ILE A 91 7.89 5.88 2.88
N ALA A 92 8.56 6.96 2.50
CA ALA A 92 9.03 7.97 3.45
C ALA A 92 7.88 8.85 3.94
N ASN A 93 8.02 9.48 5.11
CA ASN A 93 7.01 10.43 5.57
C ASN A 93 6.87 11.59 4.56
N GLY A 94 5.66 11.92 4.14
CA GLY A 94 5.42 12.87 3.06
C GLY A 94 5.38 12.27 1.64
N GLU A 95 5.67 10.97 1.46
CA GLU A 95 5.49 10.27 0.18
C GLU A 95 4.17 9.52 0.06
N ILE A 96 3.68 9.42 -1.18
CA ILE A 96 2.67 8.45 -1.63
C ILE A 96 3.38 7.27 -2.31
N GLY A 97 3.16 6.06 -1.82
CA GLY A 97 3.44 4.81 -2.55
C GLY A 97 2.22 4.35 -3.36
N VAL A 98 2.43 3.88 -4.59
CA VAL A 98 1.37 3.32 -5.47
C VAL A 98 1.73 1.98 -6.08
N PHE A 99 0.71 1.14 -6.23
CA PHE A 99 0.76 -0.15 -6.93
C PHE A 99 -0.60 -0.51 -7.52
N LEU A 100 -0.62 -1.42 -8.49
CA LEU A 100 -1.84 -2.01 -9.02
C LEU A 100 -1.86 -3.49 -8.65
N HIS A 101 -2.98 -3.95 -8.09
CA HIS A 101 -3.28 -5.36 -7.91
C HIS A 101 -4.38 -5.77 -8.89
N VAL A 102 -4.29 -6.96 -9.50
CA VAL A 102 -5.15 -7.40 -10.61
C VAL A 102 -5.55 -8.87 -10.46
N HIS A 103 -6.67 -9.25 -11.06
CA HIS A 103 -7.09 -10.65 -11.19
C HIS A 103 -6.07 -11.50 -11.98
N GLU A 104 -6.04 -12.81 -11.68
CA GLU A 104 -5.29 -13.78 -12.49
C GLU A 104 -5.96 -13.97 -13.85
N GLU A 105 -5.18 -13.79 -14.92
CA GLU A 105 -5.70 -13.65 -16.29
C GLU A 105 -6.49 -14.85 -16.82
N SER A 106 -6.24 -16.04 -16.26
CA SER A 106 -6.86 -17.32 -16.63
C SER A 106 -7.91 -17.82 -15.63
N LYS A 107 -8.27 -17.05 -14.60
CA LYS A 107 -9.21 -17.47 -13.55
C LYS A 107 -10.26 -16.37 -13.25
N PRO A 108 -11.54 -16.70 -13.00
CA PRO A 108 -12.56 -15.75 -12.55
C PRO A 108 -12.35 -15.36 -11.08
N THR A 109 -11.21 -14.74 -10.79
CA THR A 109 -10.73 -14.36 -9.45
C THR A 109 -10.94 -12.88 -9.18
N GLY A 110 -11.03 -12.54 -7.90
CA GLY A 110 -10.99 -11.15 -7.48
C GLY A 110 -9.58 -10.55 -7.57
N SER A 111 -9.49 -9.31 -7.13
CA SER A 111 -8.26 -8.71 -6.61
C SER A 111 -8.43 -8.65 -5.09
N ILE A 112 -7.79 -9.57 -4.37
CA ILE A 112 -7.92 -9.76 -2.92
C ILE A 112 -6.52 -9.98 -2.35
N GLY A 113 -6.10 -9.13 -1.42
CA GLY A 113 -4.73 -9.15 -0.89
C GLY A 113 -4.53 -8.15 0.25
N ALA A 114 -3.33 -8.19 0.82
CA ALA A 114 -2.89 -7.33 1.91
C ALA A 114 -1.39 -7.04 1.83
N VAL A 115 -1.00 -5.89 2.38
CA VAL A 115 0.39 -5.48 2.63
C VAL A 115 0.54 -5.02 4.07
N VAL A 116 1.69 -5.32 4.68
CA VAL A 116 2.04 -4.91 6.04
C VAL A 116 3.29 -4.05 5.98
N TYR A 117 3.18 -2.82 6.46
CA TYR A 117 4.28 -1.88 6.61
C TYR A 117 4.65 -1.73 8.08
N ARG A 118 5.94 -1.70 8.39
CA ARG A 118 6.47 -1.40 9.73
C ARG A 118 6.92 0.03 9.81
N GLY A 119 6.38 0.76 10.78
CA GLY A 119 6.84 2.07 11.20
C GLY A 119 7.14 2.10 12.69
N VAL A 120 7.29 3.30 13.24
CA VAL A 120 7.28 3.53 14.69
C VAL A 120 6.03 4.31 15.09
N ASN A 121 5.64 4.20 16.37
CA ASN A 121 4.58 5.00 16.97
C ASN A 121 4.96 6.50 17.05
N GLY A 122 3.99 7.36 17.41
CA GLY A 122 4.18 8.82 17.46
C GLY A 122 5.20 9.33 18.49
N THR A 123 5.64 8.47 19.41
CA THR A 123 6.72 8.71 20.39
C THR A 123 8.08 8.17 19.93
N GLY A 124 8.14 7.33 18.90
CA GLY A 124 9.36 6.72 18.37
C GLY A 124 9.93 5.56 19.20
N ASP A 125 9.27 5.16 20.29
CA ASP A 125 9.78 4.16 21.24
C ASP A 125 9.37 2.71 20.90
N LYS A 126 8.38 2.51 20.01
CA LYS A 126 7.89 1.18 19.63
C LYS A 126 7.66 1.06 18.13
N TYR A 127 8.01 -0.10 17.58
CA TYR A 127 7.64 -0.49 16.23
C TYR A 127 6.17 -0.96 16.19
N CYS A 128 5.46 -0.57 15.13
CA CYS A 128 4.09 -0.96 14.87
C CYS A 128 3.96 -1.46 13.42
N ASP A 129 3.14 -2.50 13.23
CA ASP A 129 2.80 -3.06 11.93
C ASP A 129 1.43 -2.55 11.48
N PHE A 130 1.42 -1.84 10.36
CA PHE A 130 0.28 -1.24 9.70
C PHE A 130 -0.15 -2.16 8.55
N MET A 131 -1.20 -2.95 8.75
CA MET A 131 -1.76 -3.81 7.71
C MET A 131 -2.81 -3.05 6.89
N LEU A 132 -2.78 -3.25 5.57
CA LEU A 132 -3.67 -2.63 4.60
C LEU A 132 -4.17 -3.71 3.64
N ALA A 133 -5.44 -4.11 3.77
CA ALA A 133 -6.08 -5.15 2.98
C ALA A 133 -7.16 -4.61 2.04
N TRP A 134 -7.40 -5.32 0.95
CA TRP A 134 -8.45 -5.04 -0.02
C TRP A 134 -9.19 -6.32 -0.43
N TYR A 135 -10.51 -6.22 -0.62
CA TYR A 135 -11.35 -7.26 -1.17
C TYR A 135 -12.18 -6.69 -2.32
N ASN A 136 -11.90 -7.15 -3.54
CA ASN A 136 -12.59 -6.75 -4.75
C ASN A 136 -12.90 -8.02 -5.55
N SER A 137 -14.07 -8.62 -5.33
CA SER A 137 -14.44 -9.92 -5.90
C SER A 137 -14.65 -9.88 -7.43
N TRP A 138 -14.52 -11.03 -8.08
CA TRP A 138 -14.99 -11.23 -9.46
C TRP A 138 -16.51 -11.10 -9.55
N ASN A 139 -17.22 -11.69 -8.59
CA ASN A 139 -18.68 -11.63 -8.55
C ASN A 139 -19.13 -10.27 -8.00
N ASN A 140 -19.83 -9.50 -8.84
CA ASN A 140 -20.32 -8.16 -8.54
C ASN A 140 -21.48 -8.11 -7.52
N THR A 141 -22.05 -9.25 -7.09
CA THR A 141 -23.02 -9.30 -5.99
C THR A 141 -22.36 -9.17 -4.61
N PHE A 142 -21.04 -9.31 -4.50
CA PHE A 142 -20.32 -9.06 -3.25
C PHE A 142 -19.84 -7.61 -3.18
N ASN A 143 -19.96 -7.01 -1.99
CA ASN A 143 -19.42 -5.68 -1.73
C ASN A 143 -17.90 -5.67 -1.88
N ARG A 144 -17.38 -4.53 -2.36
CA ARG A 144 -15.94 -4.22 -2.33
C ARG A 144 -15.61 -3.62 -0.98
N ALA A 145 -14.50 -4.04 -0.39
CA ALA A 145 -14.05 -3.56 0.91
C ALA A 145 -12.56 -3.21 0.88
N ALA A 146 -12.18 -2.31 1.79
CA ALA A 146 -10.82 -2.11 2.22
C ALA A 146 -10.80 -2.16 3.75
N TYR A 147 -9.73 -2.68 4.32
CA TYR A 147 -9.55 -2.82 5.77
C TYR A 147 -8.14 -2.39 6.14
N SER A 148 -7.98 -1.87 7.35
CA SER A 148 -6.70 -1.45 7.90
C SER A 148 -6.68 -1.70 9.40
N GLU A 149 -5.56 -2.17 9.91
CA GLU A 149 -5.35 -2.35 11.34
C GLU A 149 -3.88 -2.05 11.70
N VAL A 150 -3.67 -1.49 12.89
CA VAL A 150 -2.34 -1.23 13.44
C VAL A 150 -2.13 -2.15 14.64
N ARG A 151 -1.05 -2.91 14.62
CA ARG A 151 -0.67 -3.88 15.66
C ARG A 151 0.75 -3.67 16.13
N GLU A 152 1.09 -4.39 17.19
CA GLU A 152 2.45 -4.59 17.65
C GLU A 152 3.34 -5.15 16.53
N MET A 153 4.65 -4.88 16.64
CA MET A 153 5.66 -5.48 15.77
C MET A 153 5.53 -7.00 15.72
N ASP A 154 5.65 -7.56 14.51
CA ASP A 154 5.66 -9.00 14.20
C ASP A 154 4.30 -9.72 14.27
N HIS A 155 3.20 -9.01 14.55
CA HIS A 155 1.85 -9.59 14.63
C HIS A 155 1.42 -10.40 13.39
N TYR A 156 1.95 -10.09 12.21
CA TYR A 156 1.59 -10.72 10.93
C TYR A 156 2.67 -11.67 10.36
N LYS A 157 3.65 -12.08 11.17
CA LYS A 157 4.72 -13.00 10.73
C LYS A 157 4.28 -14.45 10.54
N ASP A 158 3.28 -14.90 11.30
CA ASP A 158 2.85 -16.29 11.29
C ASP A 158 1.78 -16.54 10.21
N ASP A 159 1.93 -17.61 9.42
CA ASP A 159 0.99 -17.97 8.35
C ASP A 159 -0.46 -18.13 8.84
N GLY A 160 -0.63 -18.55 10.10
CA GLY A 160 -1.93 -18.70 10.78
C GLY A 160 -2.69 -17.40 11.05
N VAL A 161 -2.14 -16.23 10.69
CA VAL A 161 -2.82 -14.92 10.74
C VAL A 161 -3.50 -14.59 9.40
N TRP A 162 -3.24 -15.37 8.34
CA TRP A 162 -3.70 -15.12 6.97
C TRP A 162 -4.78 -16.10 6.47
N VAL A 163 -5.38 -16.90 7.35
CA VAL A 163 -6.35 -17.98 7.04
C VAL A 163 -7.81 -17.56 7.09
#